data_AF-A0A1V4Z0X7-F1
#
_entry.id   AF-A0A1V4Z0X7-F1
#
_cell.length_a   1.000
_cell.length_b   1.000
_cell.length_c   1.000
_cell.angle_alpha   90.00
_cell.angle_beta   90.00
_cell.angle_gamma   90.00
#
_symmetry.space_group_name_H-M   'P 1'
#
loop_
_entity.id
_entity.type
_entity.pdbx_description
1 polymer ?
#
loop_
_entity_poly.entity_id
_entity_poly.type
_entity_poly.pdbx_seq_one_letter_code
_entity_poly.pdbx_strand_id
1 'polypeptide(L)'
;MSPVKPLETYREKRQFQRTPEPYGDKEKPQGQPVFVIQKHDASHLHYDFRLEWGGVLKSWAVPKGPSTTPRTMRLAMLTEDHPIDYAQFEGVIPEGNYGAGTVMVWDIGTYRNLRAEKPDRPETMEQSFDEGKIEVWLDGRKLKGGYALIRTKGMGGGRDDARKWLLVKMKDEFAGRPADPEKTEPDSALTGRSLEQIRRDAEEAARASVAGKPAR
;
A
#
# COMPACT_ATOMS: atom_id res chain seq x y z
N MET A 1 22.85 17.11 9.33
CA MET A 1 22.57 15.66 9.21
C MET A 1 22.29 15.38 7.74
N SER A 2 23.04 14.49 7.09
CA SER A 2 22.74 14.09 5.72
C SER A 2 21.29 13.57 5.66
N PRO A 3 20.48 13.95 4.65
CA PRO A 3 19.12 13.45 4.56
C PRO A 3 19.18 11.93 4.41
N VAL A 4 18.58 11.21 5.36
CA VAL A 4 18.30 9.77 5.20
C VAL A 4 17.54 9.63 3.89
N LYS A 5 18.07 8.89 2.93
CA LYS A 5 17.40 8.67 1.65
C LYS A 5 16.21 7.75 1.91
N PRO A 6 14.95 8.23 1.83
CA PRO A 6 13.79 7.46 2.27
C PRO A 6 13.63 6.10 1.57
N LEU A 7 14.19 5.95 0.37
CA LEU A 7 14.10 4.75 -0.47
C LEU A 7 15.32 3.82 -0.39
N GLU A 8 16.29 4.07 0.50
CA GLU A 8 17.52 3.28 0.58
C GLU A 8 17.22 1.79 0.81
N THR A 9 16.45 1.47 1.86
CA THR A 9 16.07 0.08 2.17
C THR A 9 15.23 -0.56 1.07
N TYR A 10 14.37 0.22 0.39
CA TYR A 10 13.62 -0.26 -0.76
C TYR A 10 14.55 -0.71 -1.88
N ARG A 11 15.49 0.16 -2.26
CA ARG A 11 16.44 -0.09 -3.36
C ARG A 11 17.39 -1.24 -3.04
N GLU A 12 17.86 -1.35 -1.80
CA GLU A 12 18.73 -2.45 -1.35
C GLU A 12 18.06 -3.82 -1.45
N LYS A 13 16.73 -3.89 -1.22
CA LYS A 13 15.98 -5.14 -1.25
C LYS A 13 15.55 -5.58 -2.65
N ARG A 14 15.79 -4.78 -3.69
CA ARG A 14 15.31 -5.06 -5.05
C ARG A 14 16.44 -5.34 -6.04
N GLN A 15 16.23 -6.36 -6.85
CA GLN A 15 17.07 -6.69 -7.99
C GLN A 15 16.40 -6.17 -9.26
N PHE A 16 16.51 -4.87 -9.56
CA PHE A 16 15.79 -4.21 -10.67
C PHE A 16 16.08 -4.76 -12.07
N GLN A 17 17.13 -5.57 -12.25
CA GLN A 17 17.37 -6.32 -13.48
C GLN A 17 16.46 -7.56 -13.61
N ARG A 18 15.79 -7.96 -12.52
CA ARG A 18 15.01 -9.19 -12.36
C ARG A 18 13.60 -8.95 -11.81
N THR A 19 13.20 -7.69 -11.66
CA THR A 19 11.85 -7.30 -11.26
C THR A 19 11.38 -6.13 -12.13
N PRO A 20 10.10 -6.11 -12.55
CA PRO A 20 9.51 -4.96 -13.26
C PRO A 20 9.14 -3.79 -12.33
N GLU A 21 9.45 -3.89 -11.04
CA GLU A 21 9.17 -2.84 -10.07
C GLU A 21 9.94 -1.53 -10.36
N PRO A 22 9.34 -0.36 -10.08
CA PRO A 22 9.97 0.93 -10.35
C PRO A 22 11.13 1.24 -9.41
N TYR A 23 12.22 1.82 -9.93
CA TYR A 23 13.36 2.24 -9.12
C TYR A 23 13.08 3.46 -8.22
N GLY A 24 12.09 4.28 -8.59
CA GLY A 24 11.71 5.49 -7.86
C GLY A 24 12.56 6.71 -8.14
N ASP A 25 12.95 6.92 -9.40
CA ASP A 25 13.64 8.14 -9.87
C ASP A 25 12.69 9.13 -10.56
N LYS A 26 11.39 8.80 -10.64
CA LYS A 26 10.40 9.73 -11.20
C LYS A 26 10.16 10.90 -10.24
N GLU A 27 9.98 12.08 -10.83
CA GLU A 27 9.63 13.27 -10.06
C GLU A 27 8.32 13.09 -9.30
N LYS A 28 8.24 13.74 -8.14
CA LYS A 28 7.05 13.72 -7.30
C LYS A 28 5.86 14.34 -8.06
N PRO A 29 4.74 13.62 -8.21
CA PRO A 29 3.55 14.19 -8.82
C PRO A 29 3.12 15.47 -8.08
N GLN A 30 2.81 16.54 -8.83
CA GLN A 30 2.16 17.72 -8.26
C GLN A 30 0.65 17.41 -8.13
N GLY A 31 0.11 17.44 -6.90
CA GLY A 31 -1.30 17.15 -6.67
C GLY A 31 -1.66 16.88 -5.22
N GLN A 32 -2.90 16.42 -5.01
CA GLN A 32 -3.34 15.90 -3.72
C GLN A 32 -2.60 14.59 -3.41
N PRO A 33 -2.26 14.33 -2.13
CA PRO A 33 -1.54 13.12 -1.77
C PRO A 33 -2.39 11.88 -2.05
N VAL A 34 -1.75 10.86 -2.63
CA VAL A 34 -2.45 9.63 -3.05
C VAL A 34 -2.42 8.56 -1.96
N PHE A 35 -3.41 7.67 -2.01
CA PHE A 35 -3.34 6.38 -1.34
C PHE A 35 -3.51 5.27 -2.35
N VAL A 36 -2.97 4.11 -2.01
CA VAL A 36 -3.13 2.88 -2.79
C VAL A 36 -3.29 1.71 -1.86
N ILE A 37 -4.11 0.75 -2.27
CA ILE A 37 -4.22 -0.57 -1.64
C ILE A 37 -3.89 -1.60 -2.70
N GLN A 38 -2.79 -2.30 -2.53
CA GLN A 38 -2.40 -3.37 -3.44
C GLN A 38 -2.75 -4.73 -2.84
N LYS A 39 -3.51 -5.55 -3.58
CA LYS A 39 -3.73 -6.95 -3.21
C LYS A 39 -2.54 -7.76 -3.72
N HIS A 40 -1.84 -8.43 -2.81
CA HIS A 40 -0.59 -9.08 -3.08
C HIS A 40 -0.68 -10.58 -2.74
N ASP A 41 -0.66 -11.39 -3.80
CA ASP A 41 -0.62 -12.85 -3.70
C ASP A 41 0.84 -13.31 -3.73
N ALA A 42 1.48 -13.23 -2.55
CA ALA A 42 2.84 -13.68 -2.30
C ALA A 42 2.83 -15.07 -1.63
N SER A 43 3.72 -15.34 -0.68
CA SER A 43 3.66 -16.56 0.14
C SER A 43 2.32 -16.70 0.88
N HIS A 44 1.73 -15.56 1.25
CA HIS A 44 0.38 -15.47 1.78
C HIS A 44 -0.30 -14.26 1.14
N LEU A 45 -1.58 -14.40 0.82
CA LEU A 45 -2.41 -13.29 0.38
C LEU A 45 -2.48 -12.22 1.48
N HIS A 46 -2.17 -10.99 1.12
CA HIS A 46 -2.32 -9.82 1.98
C HIS A 46 -2.62 -8.58 1.13
N TYR A 47 -2.89 -7.46 1.81
CA TYR A 47 -3.12 -6.18 1.17
C TYR A 47 -2.09 -5.17 1.68
N ASP A 48 -1.33 -4.55 0.80
CA ASP A 48 -0.45 -3.46 1.14
C ASP A 48 -1.21 -2.14 1.09
N PHE A 49 -1.46 -1.54 2.25
CA PHE A 49 -2.08 -0.23 2.41
C PHE A 49 -0.98 0.84 2.43
N ARG A 50 -1.04 1.82 1.54
CA ARG A 50 -0.01 2.85 1.42
C ARG A 50 -0.59 4.26 1.32
N LEU A 51 0.10 5.20 1.95
CA LEU A 51 -0.24 6.61 1.97
C LEU A 51 0.97 7.44 1.54
N GLU A 52 0.76 8.39 0.63
CA GLU A 52 1.80 9.30 0.17
C GLU A 52 2.03 10.45 1.15
N TRP A 53 3.23 10.55 1.73
CA TRP A 53 3.74 11.79 2.34
C TRP A 53 5.26 11.77 2.39
N GLY A 54 5.89 12.94 2.64
CA GLY A 54 7.36 13.01 2.73
C GLY A 54 8.12 12.58 1.46
N GLY A 55 7.44 12.49 0.30
CA GLY A 55 8.05 12.07 -0.97
C GLY A 55 8.09 10.56 -1.20
N VAL A 56 7.39 9.77 -0.37
CA VAL A 56 7.31 8.31 -0.46
C VAL A 56 5.90 7.81 -0.17
N LEU A 57 5.67 6.53 -0.42
CA LEU A 57 4.53 5.77 0.06
C LEU A 57 4.89 5.06 1.36
N LYS A 58 4.43 5.59 2.48
CA LYS A 58 4.48 4.87 3.76
C LYS A 58 3.52 3.70 3.71
N SER A 59 3.99 2.51 4.08
CA SER A 59 3.35 1.25 3.72
C SER A 59 3.09 0.34 4.92
N TRP A 60 1.96 -0.35 4.91
CA TRP A 60 1.61 -1.39 5.87
C TRP A 60 1.06 -2.62 5.15
N ALA A 61 1.55 -3.80 5.50
CA ALA A 61 0.94 -5.06 5.11
C ALA A 61 -0.26 -5.38 6.03
N VAL A 62 -1.43 -5.59 5.45
CA VAL A 62 -2.71 -5.87 6.10
C VAL A 62 -3.16 -7.28 5.70
N PRO A 63 -2.85 -8.33 6.49
CA PRO A 63 -3.04 -9.73 6.06
C PRO A 63 -4.49 -10.08 5.69
N LYS A 64 -5.45 -9.52 6.43
CA LYS A 64 -6.88 -9.77 6.20
C LYS A 64 -7.57 -8.65 5.44
N GLY A 65 -6.84 -7.75 4.78
CA GLY A 65 -7.40 -6.61 4.06
C GLY A 65 -8.11 -5.56 4.93
N PRO A 66 -8.51 -4.44 4.34
CA PRO A 66 -9.24 -3.37 5.02
C PRO A 66 -10.69 -3.79 5.32
N SER A 67 -11.21 -3.41 6.48
CA SER A 67 -12.64 -3.57 6.78
C SER A 67 -13.38 -2.24 6.56
N THR A 68 -14.62 -2.31 6.10
CA THR A 68 -15.55 -1.16 6.08
C THR A 68 -16.41 -1.07 7.34
N THR A 69 -16.28 -2.02 8.27
CA THR A 69 -17.08 -2.06 9.50
C THR A 69 -16.36 -1.36 10.64
N PRO A 70 -16.96 -0.33 11.27
CA PRO A 70 -16.38 0.29 12.47
C PRO A 70 -16.17 -0.73 13.58
N ARG A 71 -15.13 -0.53 14.39
CA ARG A 71 -14.69 -1.44 15.48
C ARG A 71 -14.07 -2.76 15.03
N THR A 72 -14.16 -3.14 13.75
CA THR A 72 -13.34 -4.25 13.23
C THR A 72 -11.90 -3.78 13.10
N MET A 73 -11.03 -4.32 13.95
CA MET A 73 -9.60 -4.00 13.95
C MET A 73 -8.85 -4.94 13.01
N ARG A 74 -8.16 -4.39 12.02
CA ARG A 74 -7.28 -5.15 11.11
C ARG A 74 -5.83 -4.90 11.51
N LEU A 75 -5.06 -5.96 11.70
CA LEU A 75 -3.61 -5.85 11.90
C LEU A 75 -2.98 -5.23 10.65
N ALA A 76 -2.15 -4.21 10.84
CA ALA A 76 -1.41 -3.52 9.81
C ALA A 76 0.07 -3.47 10.23
N MET A 77 0.93 -4.18 9.53
CA MET A 77 2.36 -4.29 9.84
C MET A 77 3.13 -3.28 9.01
N LEU A 78 3.82 -2.34 9.66
CA LEU A 78 4.66 -1.35 8.98
C LEU A 78 5.76 -2.05 8.17
N THR A 79 5.83 -1.72 6.88
CA THR A 79 6.83 -2.18 5.91
C THR A 79 7.69 -1.00 5.44
N GLU A 80 8.59 -1.27 4.50
CA GLU A 80 9.48 -0.27 3.94
C GLU A 80 8.71 0.79 3.15
N ASP A 81 9.29 1.99 3.09
CA ASP A 81 8.81 3.03 2.18
C ASP A 81 8.89 2.54 0.73
N HIS A 82 7.90 2.90 -0.08
CA HIS A 82 7.91 2.61 -1.51
C HIS A 82 7.98 3.92 -2.31
N PRO A 83 8.52 3.90 -3.54
CA PRO A 83 8.51 5.09 -4.37
C PRO A 83 7.08 5.41 -4.83
N ILE A 84 6.80 6.67 -5.13
CA ILE A 84 5.43 7.12 -5.43
C ILE A 84 4.88 6.45 -6.70
N ASP A 85 5.72 6.20 -7.69
CA ASP A 85 5.34 5.50 -8.91
C ASP A 85 4.99 4.02 -8.70
N TYR A 86 5.32 3.46 -7.53
CA TYR A 86 4.86 2.13 -7.11
C TYR A 86 3.35 2.07 -6.91
N ALA A 87 2.67 3.20 -6.70
CA ALA A 87 1.22 3.25 -6.52
C ALA A 87 0.44 2.72 -7.75
N GLN A 88 1.06 2.73 -8.92
CA GLN A 88 0.47 2.21 -10.16
C GLN A 88 1.05 0.86 -10.59
N PHE A 89 1.95 0.28 -9.80
CA PHE A 89 2.55 -1.01 -10.13
C PHE A 89 1.51 -2.14 -10.01
N GLU A 90 1.31 -2.85 -11.11
CA GLU A 90 0.49 -4.05 -11.23
C GLU A 90 1.20 -5.05 -12.14
N GLY A 91 1.39 -6.28 -11.66
CA GLY A 91 2.16 -7.29 -12.37
C GLY A 91 2.64 -8.43 -11.48
N VAL A 92 3.63 -9.18 -11.96
CA VAL A 92 4.26 -10.29 -11.23
C VAL A 92 5.67 -9.89 -10.83
N ILE A 93 5.97 -10.01 -9.53
CA ILE A 93 7.32 -9.96 -8.98
C ILE A 93 7.89 -11.39 -9.08
N PRO A 94 8.95 -11.64 -9.88
CA PRO A 94 9.43 -12.99 -10.13
C PRO A 94 9.97 -13.68 -8.88
N GLU A 95 9.87 -15.01 -8.85
CA GLU A 95 10.42 -15.83 -7.75
C GLU A 95 11.91 -15.53 -7.48
N GLY A 96 12.29 -15.61 -6.20
CA GLY A 96 13.63 -15.26 -5.74
C GLY A 96 13.87 -13.76 -5.54
N ASN A 97 12.91 -12.89 -5.91
CA ASN A 97 12.91 -11.49 -5.50
C ASN A 97 12.17 -11.30 -4.18
N TYR A 98 12.52 -10.24 -3.45
CA TYR A 98 11.78 -9.83 -2.28
C TYR A 98 10.35 -9.41 -2.67
N GLY A 99 9.35 -10.00 -2.01
CA GLY A 99 7.95 -9.77 -2.37
C GLY A 99 7.51 -10.51 -3.63
N ALA A 100 8.16 -11.63 -3.98
CA ALA A 100 7.71 -12.48 -5.09
C ALA A 100 6.21 -12.83 -4.96
N GLY A 101 5.49 -12.70 -6.07
CA GLY A 101 4.05 -12.82 -6.07
C GLY A 101 3.37 -11.97 -7.13
N THR A 102 2.04 -12.09 -7.23
CA THR A 102 1.22 -11.26 -8.12
C THR A 102 0.70 -10.05 -7.34
N VAL A 103 0.94 -8.85 -7.86
CA VAL A 103 0.51 -7.58 -7.27
C VAL A 103 -0.58 -6.96 -8.14
N MET A 104 -1.72 -6.66 -7.53
CA MET A 104 -2.85 -5.95 -8.13
C MET A 104 -3.05 -4.61 -7.43
N VAL A 105 -3.32 -3.55 -8.19
CA VAL A 105 -3.82 -2.29 -7.59
C VAL A 105 -5.31 -2.47 -7.31
N TRP A 106 -5.63 -2.85 -6.07
CA TRP A 106 -6.99 -3.21 -5.67
C TRP A 106 -7.85 -1.99 -5.38
N ASP A 107 -7.31 -0.91 -4.81
CA ASP A 107 -7.96 0.40 -4.72
C ASP A 107 -6.93 1.52 -4.83
N ILE A 108 -7.36 2.68 -5.33
CA ILE A 108 -6.50 3.85 -5.52
C ILE A 108 -7.34 5.12 -5.50
N GLY A 109 -6.79 6.19 -4.94
CA GLY A 109 -7.44 7.50 -4.90
C GLY A 109 -6.60 8.53 -4.17
N THR A 110 -7.24 9.61 -3.71
CA THR A 110 -6.60 10.63 -2.87
C THR A 110 -7.03 10.48 -1.42
N TYR A 111 -6.30 11.12 -0.52
CA TYR A 111 -6.71 11.18 0.88
C TYR A 111 -6.52 12.57 1.49
N ARG A 112 -7.27 12.85 2.56
CA ARG A 112 -7.08 14.05 3.41
C ARG A 112 -6.61 13.64 4.80
N ASN A 113 -5.72 14.43 5.38
CA ASN A 113 -5.29 14.27 6.77
C ASN A 113 -6.33 14.91 7.71
N LEU A 114 -7.13 14.09 8.38
CA LEU A 114 -8.18 14.57 9.29
C LEU A 114 -7.62 15.22 10.56
N ARG A 115 -6.36 14.92 10.94
CA ARG A 115 -5.73 15.55 12.10
C ARG A 115 -5.23 16.96 11.81
N ALA A 116 -4.92 17.27 10.56
CA ALA A 116 -4.59 18.65 10.14
C ALA A 116 -5.81 19.58 10.17
N GLU A 117 -7.03 19.03 10.08
CA GLU A 117 -8.28 19.79 10.10
C GLU A 117 -8.75 20.15 11.52
N LYS A 118 -8.05 19.68 12.57
CA LYS A 118 -8.43 19.96 13.97
C LYS A 118 -7.99 21.38 14.37
N PRO A 119 -8.92 22.24 14.86
CA PRO A 119 -8.64 23.65 15.11
C PRO A 119 -7.74 23.89 16.34
N ASP A 120 -7.81 23.01 17.33
CA ASP A 120 -7.09 23.11 18.60
C ASP A 120 -5.63 22.64 18.50
N ARG A 121 -5.37 21.62 17.66
CA ARG A 121 -4.05 21.04 17.48
C ARG A 121 -3.91 20.39 16.10
N PRO A 122 -3.67 21.18 15.05
CA PRO A 122 -3.44 20.64 13.71
C PRO A 122 -2.11 19.87 13.67
N GLU A 123 -2.13 18.66 13.13
CA GLU A 123 -0.93 17.81 13.06
C GLU A 123 -0.66 17.33 11.64
N THR A 124 0.60 17.36 11.22
CA THR A 124 1.04 16.82 9.94
C THR A 124 0.97 15.29 9.93
N MET A 125 1.16 14.67 8.75
CA MET A 125 1.24 13.21 8.65
C MET A 125 2.44 12.65 9.42
N GLU A 126 3.57 13.36 9.40
CA GLU A 126 4.79 13.00 10.15
C GLU A 126 4.53 13.03 11.66
N GLN A 127 3.96 14.12 12.18
CA GLN A 127 3.61 14.23 13.60
C GLN A 127 2.61 13.15 14.03
N SER A 128 1.59 12.89 13.19
CA SER A 128 0.60 11.84 13.40
C SER A 128 1.23 10.44 13.44
N PHE A 129 2.17 10.18 12.53
CA PHE A 129 2.93 8.93 12.48
C PHE A 129 3.81 8.78 13.73
N ASP A 130 4.54 9.81 14.12
CA ASP A 130 5.43 9.77 15.29
C ASP A 130 4.66 9.56 16.60
N GLU A 131 3.49 10.19 16.74
CA GLU A 131 2.59 9.95 17.89
C GLU A 131 1.99 8.53 17.88
N GLY A 132 1.92 7.90 16.71
CA GLY A 132 1.36 6.56 16.53
C GLY A 132 -0.15 6.57 16.29
N LYS A 133 -0.70 7.66 15.77
CA LYS A 133 -2.12 7.77 15.43
C LYS A 133 -2.30 8.64 14.18
N ILE A 134 -2.70 8.01 13.10
CA ILE A 134 -3.04 8.65 11.83
C ILE A 134 -4.55 8.54 11.63
N GLU A 135 -5.20 9.63 11.21
CA GLU A 135 -6.62 9.67 10.83
C GLU A 135 -6.70 10.28 9.43
N VAL A 136 -7.21 9.53 8.46
CA VAL A 136 -7.31 9.96 7.06
C VAL A 136 -8.72 9.78 6.53
N TRP A 137 -9.14 10.68 5.65
CA TRP A 137 -10.32 10.49 4.82
C TRP A 137 -9.90 9.98 3.47
N LEU A 138 -10.31 8.78 3.10
CA LEU A 138 -10.04 8.19 1.79
C LEU A 138 -11.12 8.59 0.79
N ASP A 139 -10.70 8.94 -0.42
CA ASP A 139 -11.58 9.06 -1.58
C ASP A 139 -11.10 8.12 -2.69
N GLY A 140 -11.37 6.83 -2.49
CA GLY A 140 -11.04 5.75 -3.42
C GLY A 140 -12.14 5.44 -4.42
N ARG A 141 -11.84 4.45 -5.26
CA ARG A 141 -12.85 3.79 -6.08
C ARG A 141 -13.72 2.87 -5.24
N LYS A 142 -13.11 2.14 -4.30
CA LYS A 142 -13.78 1.16 -3.44
C LYS A 142 -13.99 1.68 -2.03
N LEU A 143 -12.93 2.17 -1.39
CA LEU A 143 -12.98 2.64 -0.02
C LEU A 143 -13.16 4.16 0.03
N LYS A 144 -14.17 4.58 0.80
CA LYS A 144 -14.45 5.98 1.06
C LYS A 144 -14.62 6.23 2.56
N GLY A 145 -14.38 7.46 2.98
CA GLY A 145 -14.59 7.92 4.36
C GLY A 145 -13.36 7.78 5.26
N GLY A 146 -13.58 7.97 6.55
CA GLY A 146 -12.55 8.01 7.58
C GLY A 146 -11.98 6.63 7.94
N TYR A 147 -10.66 6.57 8.04
CA TYR A 147 -9.87 5.44 8.52
C TYR A 147 -8.81 5.92 9.52
N ALA A 148 -8.54 5.10 10.54
CA ALA A 148 -7.50 5.35 11.51
C ALA A 148 -6.45 4.23 11.47
N LEU A 149 -5.18 4.61 11.52
CA LEU A 149 -4.04 3.73 11.81
C LEU A 149 -3.55 4.05 13.22
N ILE A 150 -3.59 3.07 14.12
CA ILE A 150 -3.23 3.21 15.53
C ILE A 150 -2.09 2.26 15.84
N ARG A 151 -0.92 2.79 16.19
CA ARG A 151 0.22 1.97 16.61
C ARG A 151 -0.07 1.35 17.96
N THR A 152 0.09 0.04 18.07
CA THR A 152 -0.09 -0.63 19.36
C THR A 152 1.11 -0.29 20.25
N LYS A 153 0.88 0.34 21.40
CA LYS A 153 1.92 0.49 22.43
C LYS A 153 2.07 -0.85 23.12
N GLY A 154 3.22 -1.50 22.97
CA GLY A 154 3.47 -2.81 23.54
C GLY A 154 3.48 -2.78 25.08
N MET A 155 2.72 -3.70 25.68
CA MET A 155 2.94 -4.20 27.04
C MET A 155 4.23 -5.07 27.14
N GLY A 156 5.20 -4.93 26.22
CA GLY A 156 6.30 -5.88 26.06
C GLY A 156 7.64 -5.32 25.55
N GLY A 157 7.80 -4.00 25.39
CA GLY A 157 9.12 -3.35 25.23
C GLY A 157 10.00 -3.80 24.06
N GLY A 158 9.45 -4.44 23.02
CA GLY A 158 10.24 -5.02 21.91
C GLY A 158 10.32 -4.12 20.67
N ARG A 159 11.40 -4.26 19.87
CA ARG A 159 11.58 -3.59 18.57
C ARG A 159 10.42 -3.83 17.58
N ASP A 160 9.73 -4.96 17.69
CA ASP A 160 8.60 -5.33 16.84
C ASP A 160 7.31 -4.57 17.16
N ASP A 161 7.20 -3.96 18.34
CA ASP A 161 5.99 -3.25 18.75
C ASP A 161 5.84 -1.93 17.98
N ALA A 162 6.95 -1.32 17.56
CA ALA A 162 6.92 -0.11 16.72
C ALA A 162 6.33 -0.36 15.32
N ARG A 163 6.33 -1.62 14.87
CA ARG A 163 5.83 -2.03 13.55
C ARG A 163 4.38 -2.46 13.55
N LYS A 164 3.77 -2.72 14.71
CA LYS A 164 2.40 -3.21 14.82
C LYS A 164 1.41 -2.06 14.90
N TRP A 165 0.52 -1.98 13.93
CA TRP A 165 -0.56 -1.01 13.87
C TRP A 165 -1.90 -1.72 13.70
N LEU A 166 -2.97 -0.99 14.01
CA LEU A 166 -4.34 -1.38 13.75
C LEU A 166 -4.94 -0.42 12.73
N LEU A 167 -5.44 -0.95 11.63
CA LEU A 167 -6.28 -0.22 10.68
C LEU A 167 -7.74 -0.40 11.08
N VAL A 168 -8.45 0.71 11.29
CA VAL A 168 -9.82 0.74 11.79
C VAL A 168 -10.66 1.72 10.98
N LYS A 169 -11.82 1.27 10.50
CA LYS A 169 -12.81 2.16 9.89
C LYS A 169 -13.40 3.10 10.96
N MET A 170 -13.43 4.40 10.67
CA MET A 170 -14.11 5.39 11.49
C MET A 170 -15.62 5.38 11.21
N LYS A 171 -16.42 5.82 12.20
CA LYS A 171 -17.87 5.96 12.02
C LYS A 171 -18.15 7.20 11.17
N ASP A 172 -18.75 7.00 10.00
CA ASP A 172 -19.21 8.02 9.06
C ASP A 172 -20.28 7.42 8.14
N GLU A 173 -20.69 8.17 7.10
CA GLU A 173 -21.73 7.77 6.15
C GLU A 173 -21.36 6.57 5.26
N PHE A 174 -20.06 6.26 5.10
CA PHE A 174 -19.56 5.14 4.30
C PHE A 174 -19.35 3.87 5.14
N ALA A 175 -19.58 3.94 6.46
CA ALA A 175 -19.44 2.78 7.34
C ALA A 175 -20.34 1.60 6.91
N GLY A 176 -19.75 0.42 6.79
CA GLY A 176 -20.37 -0.82 6.34
C GLY A 176 -20.56 -0.92 4.83
N ARG A 177 -20.03 0.02 4.04
CA ARG A 177 -20.23 0.08 2.59
C ARG A 177 -18.91 0.22 1.81
N PRO A 178 -18.70 -0.59 0.76
CA PRO A 178 -19.45 -1.82 0.49
C PRO A 178 -19.19 -2.87 1.58
N ALA A 179 -20.09 -3.84 1.72
CA ALA A 179 -19.91 -4.95 2.67
C ALA A 179 -18.88 -5.95 2.09
N ASP A 180 -17.92 -6.39 2.92
CA ASP A 180 -16.84 -7.31 2.54
C ASP A 180 -16.21 -6.96 1.16
N PRO A 181 -15.59 -5.77 1.00
CA PRO A 181 -15.10 -5.30 -0.30
C PRO A 181 -14.12 -6.27 -0.96
N GLU A 182 -13.33 -6.99 -0.15
CA GLU A 182 -12.38 -8.01 -0.60
C GLU A 182 -13.04 -9.14 -1.43
N LYS A 183 -14.34 -9.37 -1.22
CA LYS A 183 -15.15 -10.39 -1.92
C LYS A 183 -16.05 -9.77 -2.99
N THR A 184 -16.65 -8.62 -2.70
CA THR A 184 -17.65 -7.99 -3.58
C THR A 184 -17.00 -7.19 -4.71
N GLU A 185 -15.77 -6.71 -4.51
CA GLU A 185 -15.01 -5.92 -5.48
C GLU A 185 -13.57 -6.48 -5.58
N PRO A 186 -13.37 -7.71 -6.08
CA PRO A 186 -12.08 -8.39 -5.99
C PRO A 186 -11.02 -7.91 -7.00
N ASP A 187 -11.44 -7.23 -8.07
CA ASP A 187 -10.61 -6.97 -9.26
C ASP A 187 -9.86 -5.63 -9.24
N SER A 188 -8.92 -5.45 -10.16
CA SER A 188 -8.07 -4.25 -10.24
C SER A 188 -8.88 -2.97 -10.41
N ALA A 189 -8.59 -1.98 -9.57
CA ALA A 189 -9.12 -0.63 -9.71
C ALA A 189 -8.57 0.08 -10.97
N LEU A 190 -7.41 -0.32 -11.49
CA LEU A 190 -6.80 0.27 -12.68
C LEU A 190 -7.32 -0.34 -13.97
N THR A 191 -7.37 -1.67 -14.05
CA THR A 191 -7.61 -2.37 -15.31
C THR A 191 -8.86 -3.25 -15.32
N GLY A 192 -9.53 -3.43 -14.17
CA GLY A 192 -10.64 -4.39 -14.03
C GLY A 192 -10.23 -5.86 -14.15
N ARG A 193 -8.92 -6.16 -14.14
CA ARG A 193 -8.42 -7.54 -14.24
C ARG A 193 -8.48 -8.24 -12.89
N SER A 194 -8.66 -9.56 -12.91
CA SER A 194 -8.46 -10.40 -11.73
C SER A 194 -6.98 -10.71 -11.48
N LEU A 195 -6.63 -11.20 -10.29
CA LEU A 195 -5.25 -11.62 -9.97
C LEU A 195 -4.75 -12.68 -10.96
N GLU A 196 -5.59 -13.65 -11.30
CA GLU A 196 -5.26 -14.71 -12.26
C GLU A 196 -5.00 -14.18 -13.66
N GLN A 197 -5.77 -13.18 -14.11
CA GLN A 197 -5.53 -12.53 -15.39
C GLN A 197 -4.20 -11.77 -15.39
N ILE A 198 -3.90 -11.00 -14.33
CA ILE A 198 -2.62 -10.29 -14.21
C ILE A 198 -1.45 -11.27 -14.27
N ARG A 199 -1.54 -12.40 -13.55
CA ARG A 199 -0.53 -13.45 -13.56
C ARG A 199 -0.33 -14.04 -14.96
N ARG A 200 -1.43 -14.45 -15.61
CA ARG A 200 -1.39 -15.04 -16.95
C ARG A 200 -0.80 -14.07 -17.98
N ASP A 201 -1.24 -12.82 -17.99
CA ASP A 201 -0.75 -11.80 -18.93
C ASP A 201 0.76 -11.57 -18.76
N ALA A 202 1.25 -11.57 -17.51
CA ALA A 202 2.67 -11.42 -17.21
C ALA A 202 3.49 -12.65 -17.66
N GLU A 203 2.96 -13.87 -17.48
CA GLU A 203 3.59 -15.10 -17.97
C GLU A 203 3.64 -15.14 -19.50
N GLU A 204 2.58 -14.74 -20.19
CA GLU A 204 2.52 -14.66 -21.65
C GLU A 204 3.55 -13.65 -22.18
N ALA A 205 3.64 -12.46 -21.57
CA ALA A 205 4.62 -11.45 -21.92
C ALA A 205 6.07 -11.96 -21.70
N ALA A 206 6.32 -12.67 -20.60
CA ALA A 206 7.62 -13.27 -20.34
C ALA A 206 7.99 -14.32 -21.39
N ARG A 207 7.06 -15.22 -21.76
CA ARG A 207 7.27 -16.24 -22.80
C ARG A 207 7.56 -15.61 -24.18
N ALA A 208 6.81 -14.58 -24.56
CA ALA A 208 7.04 -13.85 -25.81
C ALA A 208 8.43 -13.20 -25.86
N SER A 209 8.90 -12.64 -24.73
CA SER A 209 10.23 -12.01 -24.64
C SER A 209 11.40 -12.99 -24.80
N VAL A 210 11.20 -14.26 -24.43
CA VAL A 210 12.19 -15.34 -24.61
C VAL A 210 12.17 -15.83 -26.06
N ALA A 211 11.00 -16.01 -26.65
CA ALA A 211 10.84 -16.48 -28.03
C ALA A 211 11.36 -15.48 -29.09
N GLY A 212 11.36 -14.17 -28.78
CA GLY A 212 11.83 -13.12 -29.69
C GLY A 212 13.34 -12.81 -29.64
N LYS A 213 14.13 -13.47 -28.77
CA LYS A 213 15.59 -13.27 -28.74
C LYS A 213 16.27 -14.15 -29.80
N PRO A 214 17.02 -13.59 -30.75
CA PRO A 214 17.78 -14.41 -31.70
C PRO A 214 18.81 -15.25 -30.94
N ALA A 215 18.91 -16.54 -31.29
CA ALA A 215 19.98 -17.40 -30.80
C ALA A 215 21.33 -16.78 -31.17
N ARG A 216 22.17 -16.51 -30.17
CA ARG A 216 23.55 -16.06 -30.37
C ARG A 216 24.46 -17.23 -30.72
#